data_AF-A0A7L5Y511-F1
#
_entry.id   AF-A0A7L5Y511-F1
#
_cell.length_a   1.000
_cell.length_b   1.000
_cell.length_c   1.000
_cell.angle_alpha   90.00
_cell.angle_beta   90.00
_cell.angle_gamma   90.00
#
_symmetry.space_group_name_H-M   'P 1'
#
loop_
_entity.id
_entity.type
_entity.pdbx_description
1 polymer ?
#
loop_
_entity_poly.entity_id
_entity_poly.type
_entity_poly.pdbx_seq_one_letter_code
_entity_poly.pdbx_strand_id
1 'polypeptide(L)' 'MFVFIWQGDLRLKRLLRQPGEQLTITSDNATLYPPEIVPAHAALTVLGRVIWWDNRL' A
#
# COMPACT_ATOMS: atom_id res chain seq x y z
N MET A 1 6.57 3.17 2.38
CA MET A 1 6.29 1.94 1.63
C MET A 1 6.02 0.84 2.64
N PHE A 2 5.00 0.03 2.43
CA PHE A 2 4.59 -1.03 3.33
C PHE A 2 4.42 -2.33 2.55
N VAL A 3 4.72 -3.44 3.23
CA VAL A 3 4.33 -4.78 2.79
C VAL A 3 3.07 -5.17 3.54
N PHE A 4 2.04 -5.60 2.83
CA PHE A 4 0.77 -6.00 3.41
C PHE A 4 0.07 -7.06 2.57
N ILE A 5 -0.85 -7.80 3.21
CA ILE A 5 -1.75 -8.73 2.52
C ILE A 5 -3.12 -8.05 2.41
N TRP A 6 -3.70 -8.08 1.21
CA TRP A 6 -5.06 -7.61 0.96
C TRP A 6 -5.72 -8.42 -0.15
N GLN A 7 -6.95 -8.90 0.10
CA GLN A 7 -7.70 -9.77 -0.82
C GLN A 7 -6.93 -11.03 -1.26
N GLY A 8 -6.04 -11.54 -0.41
CA GLY A 8 -5.20 -12.71 -0.71
C GLY A 8 -3.86 -12.38 -1.38
N ASP A 9 -3.64 -11.14 -1.82
CA ASP A 9 -2.40 -10.74 -2.48
C ASP A 9 -1.38 -10.15 -1.51
N LEU A 10 -0.11 -10.53 -1.67
CA LEU A 10 1.02 -9.82 -1.06
C LEU A 10 1.35 -8.58 -1.90
N ARG A 11 1.27 -7.39 -1.30
CA ARG A 11 1.43 -6.11 -1.99
C ARG A 11 2.53 -5.26 -1.36
N LEU A 12 3.28 -4.55 -2.21
CA LEU A 12 4.26 -3.52 -1.84
C LEU A 12 3.79 -2.17 -2.40
N LYS A 13 3.21 -1.33 -1.53
CA LYS A 13 2.66 -0.02 -1.92
C LYS A 13 2.86 1.01 -0.82
N ARG A 14 2.58 2.28 -1.12
CA ARG A 14 2.46 3.33 -0.10
C ARG A 14 1.03 3.35 0.42
N LEU A 15 0.91 3.55 1.73
CA LEU A 15 -0.37 3.68 2.43
C LEU A 15 -0.42 5.08 3.03
N LEU A 16 -1.46 5.85 2.71
CA LEU A 16 -1.71 7.19 3.24
C LEU A 16 -3.09 7.23 3.89
N ARG A 17 -3.15 7.48 5.20
CA ARG A 17 -4.43 7.74 5.88
C ARG A 17 -4.94 9.11 5.45
N GLN A 18 -6.19 9.18 5.03
CA GLN A 18 -6.89 10.41 4.72
C GLN A 18 -7.90 10.76 5.83
N PRO A 19 -8.30 12.03 5.93
CA PRO A 19 -9.44 12.43 6.76
C PRO A 19 -10.70 11.65 6.38
N GLY A 20 -11.58 11.38 7.37
CA GLY A 20 -12.85 10.70 7.13
C GLY A 20 -12.72 9.18 6.91
N GLU A 21 -11.86 8.51 7.68
CA GLU A 21 -11.71 7.04 7.69
C GLU A 21 -11.41 6.42 6.32
N GLN A 22 -10.57 7.10 5.53
CA GLN A 22 -10.12 6.60 4.24
C GLN A 22 -8.63 6.28 4.25
N LEU A 23 -8.23 5.34 3.41
CA LEU A 23 -6.86 4.95 3.16
C LEU A 23 -6.61 5.00 1.66
N THR A 24 -5.61 5.77 1.23
CA THR A 24 -5.15 5.76 -0.16
C THR A 24 -3.96 4.82 -0.29
N ILE A 25 -4.05 3.91 -1.25
CA ILE A 25 -2.98 2.98 -1.63
C ILE A 25 -2.39 3.50 -2.94
N THR A 26 -1.09 3.82 -2.94
CA THR A 26 -0.41 4.35 -4.13
C THR A 26 0.81 3.53 -4.53
N SER A 27 1.06 3.50 -5.83
CA SER A 27 2.19 2.85 -6.48
C SER A 27 3.23 3.89 -6.88
N ASP A 28 4.52 3.55 -6.79
CA ASP A 28 5.57 4.41 -7.37
C ASP A 28 5.53 4.39 -8.91
N ASN A 29 4.89 3.38 -9.51
CA ASN A 29 4.49 3.36 -10.92
C ASN A 29 2.99 3.66 -11.03
N ALA A 30 2.63 4.94 -10.90
CA ALA A 30 1.24 5.40 -10.94
C ALA A 30 0.63 5.33 -12.35
N THR A 31 1.45 5.33 -13.41
CA THR A 31 1.00 5.24 -14.80
C THR A 31 0.32 3.90 -15.11
N LEU A 32 0.87 2.80 -14.60
CA LEU A 32 0.29 1.46 -14.77
C LEU A 32 -0.64 1.05 -13.62
N TYR A 33 -0.48 1.64 -12.45
CA TYR A 33 -1.24 1.30 -11.25
C TYR A 33 -1.81 2.58 -10.62
N PRO A 34 -3.03 2.99 -11.00
CA PRO A 34 -3.64 4.20 -10.46
C PRO A 34 -3.89 4.09 -8.95
N PRO A 35 -3.99 5.22 -8.23
CA PRO A 35 -4.32 5.23 -6.81
C PRO A 35 -5.64 4.52 -6.51
N GLU A 36 -5.64 3.71 -5.44
CA GLU A 36 -6.84 3.04 -4.93
C GLU A 36 -7.26 3.73 -3.63
N ILE A 37 -8.55 4.06 -3.49
CA ILE A 37 -9.11 4.62 -2.26
C ILE A 37 -9.96 3.53 -1.62
N VAL A 38 -9.64 3.18 -0.37
CA VAL A 38 -10.34 2.15 0.38
C VAL A 38 -10.77 2.68 1.75
N PRO A 39 -11.80 2.11 2.38
CA PRO A 39 -12.13 2.42 3.75
C PRO A 39 -10.97 2.07 4.69
N ALA A 40 -10.72 2.88 5.73
CA ALA A 40 -9.66 2.64 6.69
C ALA A 40 -9.88 1.38 7.54
N HIS A 41 -11.12 0.89 7.60
CA HIS A 41 -11.50 -0.37 8.23
C HIS A 41 -11.43 -1.57 7.26
N ALA A 42 -10.93 -1.39 6.03
CA ALA A 42 -10.65 -2.50 5.13
C ALA A 42 -9.71 -3.49 5.82
N ALA A 43 -9.98 -4.79 5.66
CA ALA A 43 -9.19 -5.88 6.24
C ALA A 43 -7.82 -5.99 5.53
N LEU A 44 -6.93 -5.07 5.86
CA LEU A 44 -5.54 -5.01 5.40
C LEU A 44 -4.64 -5.55 6.51
N THR A 45 -3.90 -6.62 6.24
CA THR A 45 -2.92 -7.15 7.19
C THR A 45 -1.55 -6.55 6.87
N VAL A 46 -1.13 -5.53 7.61
CA VAL A 46 0.19 -4.92 7.43
C VAL A 46 1.25 -5.84 8.03
N LEU A 47 2.16 -6.32 7.19
CA LEU A 47 3.28 -7.18 7.60
C LEU A 47 4.47 -6.35 8.10
N GLY A 48 4.67 -5.15 7.54
CA GLY A 48 5.74 -4.27 7.98
C GLY A 48 5.95 -3.04 7.12
N ARG A 49 6.82 -2.14 7.61
CA ARG A 49 7.29 -0.96 6.88
C ARG A 49 8.61 -1.29 6.19
N VAL A 50 8.74 -0.95 4.92
CA VAL A 50 10.03 -1.04 4.22
C VAL A 50 10.87 0.16 4.61
N ILE A 51 12.07 -0.12 5.14
CA ILE A 51 13.05 0.87 5.60
C ILE A 51 14.26 0.96 4.68
N TRP A 52 14.54 -0.08 3.91
CA TRP A 52 15.64 -0.16 2.97
C TRP A 52 15.31 -1.19 1.87
N TRP A 53 15.92 -1.01 0.70
CA TRP A 53 15.86 -1.91 -0.43
C TRP A 53 17.15 -1.77 -1.24
N ASP A 54 17.61 -2.87 -1.85
CA ASP A 54 18.74 -2.86 -2.79
C ASP A 54 18.22 -3.19 -4.18
N ASN A 55 18.64 -2.39 -5.16
CA ASN A 55 18.24 -2.49 -6.56
C ASN A 55 19.39 -2.95 -7.46
N ARG A 56 20.42 -3.57 -6.88
CA ARG A 56 21.47 -4.24 -7.64
C ARG A 56 20.92 -5.55 -8.22
N LEU A 57 20.33 -5.43 -9.40
CA LEU A 57 19.99 -6.53 -10.31
C LEU A 57 20.75 -6.33 -11.62
#